data_AF-A0A0F5HNS3-F1
#
_entry.id   AF-A0A0F5HNS3-F1
#
_cell.length_a   1.000
_cell.length_b   1.000
_cell.length_c   1.000
_cell.angle_alpha   90.00
_cell.angle_beta   90.00
_cell.angle_gamma   90.00
#
_symmetry.space_group_name_H-M   'P 1'
#
loop_
_entity.id
_entity.type
_entity.pdbx_description
1 polymer ?
#
loop_
_entity_poly.entity_id
_entity_poly.type
_entity_poly.pdbx_seq_one_letter_code
_entity_poly.pdbx_strand_id
1 'polypeptide(L)' 'MGHRYAYVIAIGHSKEEAIKNARIAAGQITFHLADENRVEKELPSEEQNENDQ' A
#
# COMPACT_ATOMS: atom_id res chain seq x y z
N MET A 1 -1.51 19.64 4.74
CA MET A 1 -0.29 18.91 4.32
C MET A 1 -0.71 17.47 4.07
N GLY A 2 -0.63 16.95 2.84
CA GLY A 2 -1.11 15.60 2.50
C GLY A 2 -0.08 14.51 2.82
N HIS A 3 -0.55 13.29 3.10
CA HIS A 3 0.30 12.11 3.30
C HIS A 3 0.70 11.50 1.96
N ARG A 4 1.94 11.04 1.83
CA ARG A 4 2.43 10.31 0.65
C ARG A 4 2.19 8.83 0.85
N TYR A 5 1.38 8.22 -0.02
CA TYR A 5 1.02 6.80 0.07
C TYR A 5 1.77 5.92 -0.93
N ALA A 6 2.30 6.47 -2.01
CA ALA A 6 3.03 5.73 -3.03
C ALA A 6 4.08 6.59 -3.75
N TYR A 7 5.06 5.91 -4.34
CA TYR A 7 6.00 6.49 -5.31
C TYR A 7 5.81 5.82 -6.66
N VAL A 8 5.91 6.59 -7.74
CA VAL A 8 5.87 6.09 -9.11
C VAL A 8 7.24 6.29 -9.75
N ILE A 9 7.79 5.20 -10.26
CA ILE A 9 9.05 5.19 -11.01
C ILE A 9 8.71 4.75 -12.43
N ALA A 10 9.10 5.55 -13.41
CA ALA A 10 8.87 5.25 -14.83
C ALA A 10 10.14 5.47 -15.64
N ILE A 11 10.26 4.69 -16.72
CA ILE A 11 11.34 4.78 -17.70
C ILE A 11 10.79 5.29 -19.04
N GLY A 12 11.67 5.86 -19.84
CA GLY A 12 11.39 6.35 -21.19
C GLY A 12 12.70 6.53 -21.96
N HIS A 13 12.61 6.61 -23.29
CA HIS A 13 13.77 6.83 -24.15
C HIS A 13 14.33 8.26 -24.03
N SER A 14 13.53 9.18 -23.49
CA SER A 14 13.96 10.52 -23.09
C SER A 14 13.50 10.87 -21.68
N LYS A 15 14.06 11.94 -21.13
CA LYS A 15 13.63 12.51 -19.85
C LYS A 15 12.17 12.96 -19.91
N GLU A 16 11.77 13.61 -21.01
CA GLU A 16 10.39 14.07 -21.21
C GLU A 16 9.40 12.90 -21.24
N GLU A 17 9.78 11.79 -21.88
CA GLU A 17 8.96 10.59 -21.93
C GLU A 17 8.83 9.92 -20.55
N ALA A 18 9.94 9.78 -19.81
CA ALA A 18 9.91 9.21 -18.46
C ALA A 18 9.01 10.05 -17.52
N ILE A 19 9.07 11.39 -17.61
CA ILE A 19 8.20 12.29 -16.84
C ILE A 19 6.73 12.12 -17.23
N LYS A 20 6.44 12.05 -18.53
CA LYS A 20 5.07 11.83 -19.04
C LYS A 20 4.52 10.50 -18.53
N ASN A 21 5.30 9.43 -18.62
CA ASN A 21 4.91 8.09 -18.18
C ASN A 21 4.64 8.06 -16.66
N ALA A 22 5.50 8.68 -15.85
CA ALA A 22 5.30 8.76 -14.41
C ALA A 22 4.01 9.49 -14.04
N ARG A 23 3.69 10.60 -14.73
CA ARG A 23 2.46 11.37 -14.49
C ARG A 23 1.20 10.59 -14.86
N ILE A 24 1.22 9.88 -15.99
CA ILE A 24 0.08 9.06 -16.42
C ILE A 24 -0.16 7.94 -15.42
N ALA A 25 0.88 7.18 -15.06
CA ALA A 25 0.77 6.08 -14.11
C ALA A 25 0.29 6.56 -12.74
N ALA A 26 0.82 7.68 -12.24
CA ALA A 26 0.35 8.27 -10.97
C ALA A 26 -1.14 8.63 -10.99
N GLY A 27 -1.64 9.17 -12.11
CA GLY A 27 -3.05 9.52 -12.28
C GLY A 27 -4.00 8.33 -12.37
N GLN A 28 -3.48 7.11 -12.59
CA GLN A 28 -4.26 5.88 -12.66
C GLN A 28 -4.36 5.14 -11.32
N ILE A 29 -3.55 5.53 -10.33
CA ILE A 29 -3.58 4.92 -9.00
C ILE A 29 -4.85 5.39 -8.26
N THR A 30 -5.69 4.44 -7.90
CA THR A 30 -6.86 4.67 -7.03
C THR A 30 -6.60 3.99 -5.68
N PHE A 31 -6.72 4.75 -4.59
CA PHE A 31 -6.57 4.23 -3.24
C PHE A 31 -7.95 3.84 -2.69
N HIS A 32 -8.05 2.63 -2.16
CA HIS A 32 -9.19 2.21 -1.36
C HIS A 32 -8.74 2.25 0.11
N LEU A 33 -9.33 3.13 0.90
CA LEU A 33 -9.17 3.09 2.35
C LEU A 33 -9.95 1.87 2.85
N ALA A 34 -9.30 0.99 3.61
CA ALA A 34 -10.03 -0.04 4.33
C ALA A 34 -10.92 0.65 5.37
N ASP A 35 -12.18 0.22 5.47
CA ASP A 35 -13.04 0.65 6.57
C ASP A 35 -12.33 0.34 7.89
N GLU A 36 -12.18 1.34 8.76
CA GLU A 36 -11.45 1.25 10.03
C GLU A 36 -11.94 0.10 10.92
N ASN A 37 -13.16 -0.41 10.70
CA ASN A 37 -13.78 -1.51 11.44
C ASN A 37 -13.33 -2.93 11.06
N ARG A 38 -12.43 -3.12 10.10
CA ARG A 38 -12.05 -4.48 9.62
C ARG A 38 -10.79 -5.07 10.24
N VAL A 39 -10.01 -4.30 11.00
CA VAL A 39 -8.67 -4.72 11.46
C VAL A 39 -8.68 -5.45 12.81
N GLU A 40 -9.78 -5.42 13.58
CA GLU A 40 -9.79 -6.05 14.91
C GLU A 40 -9.98 -7.58 14.92
N LYS A 41 -10.23 -8.24 13.78
CA LYS A 41 -10.70 -9.65 13.79
C LYS A 41 -9.71 -10.74 13.42
N GLU A 42 -8.46 -10.42 13.09
CA GLU A 42 -7.48 -11.44 12.66
C GLU A 42 -6.13 -11.29 13.37
N LEU A 43 -6.16 -11.31 14.70
CA LEU A 43 -5.02 -11.80 15.46
C LEU A 43 -5.45 -13.14 16.08
N PRO A 44 -4.94 -14.29 15.61
CA PRO A 44 -5.13 -15.54 16.33
C PRO A 44 -4.49 -15.38 17.71
N SER A 45 -5.32 -15.43 18.75
CA SER A 45 -4.85 -15.57 20.12
C SER A 45 -3.97 -16.82 20.18
N GLU A 46 -2.69 -16.62 20.48
CA GLU A 46 -1.74 -17.71 20.73
C GLU A 46 -2.38 -18.73 21.66
N GLU A 47 -2.55 -19.96 21.18
CA GLU A 47 -2.86 -21.12 22.02
C GLU A 47 -1.73 -21.25 23.04
N GLN A 48 -1.99 -20.83 24.27
CA GLN A 48 -1.18 -21.20 25.42
C GLN A 48 -1.33 -22.70 25.62
N ASN A 49 -0.44 -23.47 25.00
CA ASN A 49 -0.10 -24.82 25.42
C ASN A 49 0.57 -24.73 26.80
N GLU A 50 -0.22 -24.71 27.87
CA GLU A 50 0.26 -25.09 29.20
C GLU A 50 0.08 -26.61 29.35
N ASN A 51 1.07 -27.35 28.82
CA ASN A 51 1.47 -28.61 29.43
C ASN A 51 2.22 -28.28 30.72
N ASP A 52 1.58 -28.44 31.87
CA ASP A 52 2.25 -28.93 33.09
C ASP A 52 1.22 -29.19 34.21
N GLN A 53 0.86 -30.47 34.41
CA GLN A 53 0.93 -31.25 35.66
C GLN A 53 0.05 -32.50 35.64
#